data_AF-A0A498L8Y0-F1
#
_entry.id   AF-A0A498L8Y0-F1
#
_cell.length_a   1.000
_cell.length_b   1.000
_cell.length_c   1.000
_cell.angle_alpha   90.00
_cell.angle_beta   90.00
_cell.angle_gamma   90.00
#
_symmetry.space_group_name_H-M   'P 1'
#
loop_
_entity.id
_entity.type
_entity.pdbx_description
1 polymer ?
#
loop_
_entity_poly.entity_id
_entity_poly.type
_entity_poly.pdbx_seq_one_letter_code
_entity_poly.pdbx_strand_id
1 'polypeptide(L)'
;MSDDTARPSILSHGEREIAAMLDDHSVEEIAATREESIESVEKAIDRIESKTDRALATLLVSPFTDRAAADLDSTTRERLLTELDTC
;
A
#
# COMPACT_ATOMS: atom_id res chain seq x y z
N MET A 1 -9.27 -20.58 -9.06
CA MET A 1 -8.33 -19.47 -9.35
C MET A 1 -9.03 -18.23 -8.82
N SER A 2 -8.67 -17.78 -7.62
CA SER A 2 -9.28 -16.59 -7.05
C SER A 2 -8.79 -15.39 -7.87
N ASP A 3 -9.73 -14.60 -8.33
CA ASP A 3 -9.51 -13.40 -9.12
C ASP A 3 -8.75 -12.39 -8.25
N ASP A 4 -7.43 -12.31 -8.43
CA ASP A 4 -6.55 -11.37 -7.71
C ASP A 4 -6.88 -9.91 -8.08
N THR A 5 -7.74 -9.71 -9.08
CA THR A 5 -8.36 -8.43 -9.47
C THR A 5 -9.39 -7.93 -8.44
N ALA A 6 -9.81 -8.77 -7.48
CA ALA A 6 -10.86 -8.41 -6.52
C ALA A 6 -10.40 -7.47 -5.40
N ARG A 7 -9.08 -7.24 -5.22
CA ARG A 7 -8.57 -6.33 -4.20
C ARG A 7 -8.01 -5.05 -4.82
N PRO A 8 -8.48 -3.86 -4.39
CA PRO A 8 -8.02 -2.59 -4.95
C PRO A 8 -6.56 -2.24 -4.59
N SER A 9 -5.96 -2.93 -3.62
CA SER A 9 -4.57 -2.70 -3.19
C SER A 9 -3.59 -3.73 -3.73
N ILE A 10 -2.40 -3.28 -4.12
CA ILE A 10 -1.23 -4.13 -4.42
C ILE A 10 -0.61 -4.76 -3.16
N LEU A 11 -0.93 -4.21 -1.99
CA LEU A 11 -0.45 -4.69 -0.70
C LEU A 11 -1.39 -5.77 -0.15
N SER A 12 -0.82 -6.79 0.47
CA SER A 12 -1.61 -7.75 1.25
C SER A 12 -2.21 -7.08 2.49
N HIS A 13 -3.17 -7.75 3.15
CA HIS A 13 -3.81 -7.20 4.35
C HIS A 13 -2.79 -6.88 5.46
N GLY A 14 -1.89 -7.80 5.79
CA GLY A 14 -0.85 -7.56 6.79
C GLY A 14 0.14 -6.45 6.38
N GLU A 15 0.47 -6.35 5.10
CA GLU A 15 1.31 -5.24 4.60
C GLU A 15 0.59 -3.89 4.68
N ARG A 16 -0.74 -3.84 4.46
CA ARG A 16 -1.53 -2.61 4.65
C ARG A 16 -1.53 -2.17 6.10
N GLU A 17 -1.72 -3.10 7.04
CA GLU A 17 -1.68 -2.81 8.47
C GLU A 17 -0.31 -2.27 8.88
N ILE A 18 0.78 -2.91 8.44
CA ILE A 18 2.14 -2.42 8.69
C ILE A 18 2.33 -1.02 8.08
N ALA A 19 1.92 -0.80 6.83
CA ALA A 19 2.03 0.49 6.16
C ALA A 19 1.25 1.61 6.87
N ALA A 20 0.06 1.30 7.41
CA ALA A 20 -0.73 2.27 8.18
C ALA A 20 -0.07 2.62 9.52
N MET A 21 0.62 1.68 10.16
CA MET A 21 1.30 1.93 11.44
C MET A 21 2.59 2.74 11.27
N LEU A 22 3.28 2.64 10.13
CA LEU A 22 4.56 3.34 9.87
C LEU A 22 4.47 4.87 9.92
N ASP A 23 3.27 5.46 9.82
CA ASP A 23 3.09 6.92 9.90
C ASP A 23 3.39 7.44 11.33
N ASP A 24 3.09 6.62 12.34
CA ASP A 24 3.15 7.01 13.76
C ASP A 24 4.03 6.10 14.65
N HIS A 25 4.49 4.95 14.14
CA HIS A 25 5.19 3.93 14.94
C HIS A 25 6.52 3.51 14.33
N SER A 26 7.49 3.22 15.20
CA SER A 26 8.76 2.58 14.84
C SER A 26 8.58 1.09 14.49
N VAL A 27 9.57 0.51 13.80
CA VAL A 27 9.58 -0.92 13.44
C VAL A 27 9.50 -1.80 14.69
N GLU A 28 10.17 -1.41 15.77
CA GLU A 28 10.16 -2.09 17.05
C GLU A 28 8.78 -2.07 17.71
N GLU A 29 8.10 -0.92 17.69
CA GLU A 29 6.73 -0.78 18.20
C GLU A 29 5.75 -1.63 17.37
N ILE A 30 5.88 -1.60 16.05
CA ILE A 30 5.06 -2.41 15.14
C ILE A 30 5.27 -3.91 15.43
N ALA A 31 6.52 -4.36 15.55
CA ALA A 31 6.85 -5.74 15.86
C ALA A 31 6.25 -6.17 17.21
N ALA A 32 6.35 -5.31 18.23
CA ALA A 32 5.76 -5.55 19.54
C ALA A 32 4.24 -5.62 19.50
N THR A 33 3.56 -4.68 18.83
CA THR A 33 2.10 -4.64 18.70
C THR A 33 1.55 -5.84 17.94
N ARG A 34 2.29 -6.33 16.94
CA ARG A 34 1.87 -7.47 16.10
C ARG A 34 2.32 -8.83 16.63
N GLU A 35 3.06 -8.85 17.74
CA GLU A 35 3.69 -10.07 18.27
C GLU A 35 4.57 -10.80 17.23
N GLU A 36 5.23 -10.03 16.36
CA GLU A 36 6.13 -10.51 15.31
C GLU A 36 7.60 -10.17 15.63
N SER A 37 8.56 -10.79 14.95
CA SER A 37 9.96 -10.37 15.06
C SER A 37 10.21 -9.08 14.27
N ILE A 38 11.16 -8.26 14.72
CA ILE A 38 11.63 -7.06 13.99
C ILE A 38 12.01 -7.43 12.56
N GLU A 39 12.77 -8.52 12.38
CA GLU A 39 13.18 -9.01 11.04
C GLU A 39 11.98 -9.35 10.14
N SER A 40 10.86 -9.84 10.70
CA SER A 40 9.64 -10.10 9.93
C SER A 40 9.02 -8.81 9.40
N VAL A 41 8.97 -7.78 10.25
CA VAL A 41 8.43 -6.46 9.91
C VAL A 41 9.33 -5.76 8.88
N GLU A 42 10.64 -5.75 9.07
CA GLU A 42 11.60 -5.20 8.09
C GLU A 42 11.44 -5.86 6.72
N LYS A 43 11.35 -7.19 6.67
CA LYS A 43 11.10 -7.91 5.42
C LYS A 43 9.74 -7.56 4.81
N ALA A 44 8.73 -7.22 5.61
CA ALA A 44 7.44 -6.76 5.09
C ALA A 44 7.55 -5.36 4.50
N ILE A 45 8.32 -4.46 5.12
CA ILE A 45 8.61 -3.12 4.62
C ILE A 45 9.33 -3.22 3.26
N ASP A 46 10.37 -4.04 3.16
CA ASP A 46 11.08 -4.28 1.89
C ASP A 46 10.12 -4.73 0.76
N ARG A 47 9.15 -5.58 1.10
CA ARG A 47 8.13 -6.04 0.14
C ARG A 47 7.17 -4.91 -0.26
N ILE A 48 6.77 -4.06 0.68
CA ILE A 48 5.91 -2.88 0.42
C ILE A 48 6.63 -1.93 -0.53
N GLU A 49 7.89 -1.59 -0.26
CA GLU A 49 8.70 -0.73 -1.11
C GLU A 49 8.84 -1.32 -2.52
N SER A 50 9.24 -2.59 -2.63
CA SER A 50 9.38 -3.27 -3.91
C SER A 50 8.08 -3.35 -4.73
N LYS A 51 6.92 -3.50 -4.07
CA LYS A 51 5.61 -3.45 -4.73
C LYS A 51 5.28 -2.04 -5.21
N THR A 52 5.56 -1.05 -4.38
CA THR A 52 5.34 0.37 -4.68
C THR A 52 6.15 0.80 -5.90
N ASP A 53 7.43 0.44 -5.94
CA ASP A 53 8.31 0.72 -7.09
C ASP A 53 7.79 0.10 -8.39
N ARG A 54 7.33 -1.16 -8.33
CA ARG A 54 6.77 -1.83 -9.51
C ARG A 54 5.47 -1.19 -9.98
N ALA A 55 4.61 -0.77 -9.05
CA ALA A 55 3.39 -0.05 -9.37
C ALA A 55 3.71 1.30 -10.01
N LEU A 56 4.67 2.05 -9.44
CA LEU A 56 5.12 3.32 -9.98
C LEU A 56 5.72 3.16 -11.38
N ALA A 57 6.60 2.18 -11.59
CA ALA A 57 7.14 1.88 -12.91
C ALA A 57 6.05 1.61 -13.96
N THR A 58 4.99 0.91 -13.55
CA THR A 58 3.82 0.65 -14.40
C THR A 58 3.02 1.92 -14.69
N LEU A 59 2.83 2.79 -13.69
CA LEU A 59 2.17 4.08 -13.88
C LEU A 59 3.00 4.98 -14.82
N LEU A 60 4.31 5.05 -14.67
CA LEU A 60 5.16 5.92 -15.50
C LEU A 60 5.10 5.58 -17.00
N VAL A 61 4.80 4.33 -17.37
CA VAL A 61 4.64 3.93 -18.78
C VAL A 61 3.19 4.04 -19.29
N SER A 62 2.22 4.30 -18.41
CA SER A 62 0.81 4.38 -18.77
C SER A 62 0.49 5.71 -19.47
N PRO A 63 -0.20 5.70 -20.63
CA PRO A 63 -0.61 6.93 -21.31
C PRO A 63 -1.69 7.72 -20.54
N PHE A 64 -2.24 7.16 -19.46
CA PHE A 64 -3.29 7.78 -18.66
C PHE A 64 -2.77 8.47 -17.40
N THR A 65 -1.49 8.34 -17.07
CA THR A 65 -0.96 8.80 -15.77
C THR A 65 -1.05 10.29 -15.59
N ASP A 66 -0.69 11.09 -16.60
CA ASP A 66 -0.78 12.55 -16.50
C ASP A 66 -2.23 13.02 -16.32
N ARG A 67 -3.18 12.34 -16.99
CA ARG A 67 -4.61 12.61 -16.83
C ARG A 67 -5.09 12.24 -15.43
N ALA A 68 -4.74 11.03 -14.96
CA ALA A 68 -5.11 10.56 -13.63
C ALA A 68 -4.53 11.46 -12.53
N ALA A 69 -3.31 11.97 -12.72
CA ALA A 69 -2.66 12.89 -11.79
C ALA A 69 -3.31 14.29 -11.81
N ALA A 70 -3.68 14.80 -12.99
CA ALA A 70 -4.39 16.08 -13.11
C ALA A 70 -5.78 16.07 -12.47
N ASP A 71 -6.46 14.92 -12.52
CA ASP A 71 -7.79 14.71 -11.95
C ASP A 71 -7.73 14.35 -10.43
N LEU A 72 -6.54 14.23 -9.82
CA LEU A 72 -6.37 13.85 -8.41
C LEU A 72 -6.61 15.05 -7.46
N ASP A 73 -7.87 15.43 -7.30
CA ASP A 73 -8.32 16.36 -6.26
C ASP A 73 -8.56 15.66 -4.90
N SER A 74 -8.85 16.44 -3.85
CA SER A 74 -9.07 15.90 -2.49
C SER A 74 -10.23 14.90 -2.44
N THR A 75 -11.31 15.17 -3.19
CA THR A 75 -12.50 14.30 -3.26
C THR A 75 -12.16 12.96 -3.92
N THR A 76 -11.43 13.00 -5.03
CA THR A 76 -11.00 11.81 -5.76
C THR A 76 -10.01 11.00 -4.93
N ARG A 77 -9.10 11.68 -4.23
CA ARG A 77 -8.18 11.04 -3.29
C ARG A 77 -8.91 10.35 -2.15
N GLU A 78 -9.85 11.02 -1.49
CA GLU A 78 -10.66 10.45 -0.39
C GLU A 78 -11.47 9.24 -0.87
N ARG A 79 -12.07 9.30 -2.06
CA ARG A 79 -12.80 8.18 -2.66
C ARG A 79 -11.88 6.97 -2.87
N LEU A 80 -10.71 7.18 -3.47
CA LEU A 80 -9.74 6.10 -3.70
C LEU A 80 -9.23 5.48 -2.39
N LEU A 81 -9.00 6.29 -1.36
CA LEU A 81 -8.62 5.79 -0.03
C LEU A 81 -9.75 4.97 0.60
N THR A 82 -11.00 5.46 0.53
CA THR A 82 -12.17 4.74 1.06
C THR A 82 -12.35 3.38 0.38
N GLU A 83 -12.19 3.33 -0.95
CA GLU A 83 -12.27 2.08 -1.72
C GLU A 83 -11.22 1.06 -1.26
N LEU A 84 -10.02 1.51 -0.87
CA LEU A 84 -8.95 0.66 -0.33
C LEU A 84 -9.24 0.13 1.08
N ASP A 85 -9.99 0.86 1.90
CA ASP A 85 -10.34 0.49 3.27
C ASP A 85 -11.52 -0.50 3.35
N THR A 86 -12.43 -0.46 2.36
CA THR A 86 -13.63 -1.32 2.34
C THR A 86 -13.41 -2.78 1.91
N CYS A 87 -12.17 -3.27 1.82
CA CYS A 87 -11.80 -4.64 1.39
C CYS A 87 -10.93 -5.39 2.41
#